data_AF-A0A957MAR6-F1
#
_entry.id   AF-A0A957MAR6-F1
#
_cell.length_a   1.000
_cell.length_b   1.000
_cell.length_c   1.000
_cell.angle_alpha   90.00
_cell.angle_beta   90.00
_cell.angle_gamma   90.00
#
_symmetry.space_group_name_H-M   'P 1'
#
loop_
_entity.id
_entity.type
_entity.pdbx_description
1 polymer ?
#
loop_
_entity_poly.entity_id
_entity_poly.type
_entity_poly.pdbx_seq_one_letter_code
_entity_poly.pdbx_strand_id
1 'polypeptide(L)' 'GATLDPARAVELVGLLEPRIVIPMHYRHDGLAGLFADQLEGVEKFLKEFGAPALDPVETLKISKTGLPEETQVVLLNPTN' A
#
# COMPACT_ATOMS: atom_id res chain seq x y z
N GLY A 1 -2.74 -13.34 -13.43
CA GLY A 1 -2.13 -12.00 -13.43
C GLY A 1 -1.92 -11.62 -11.99
N ALA A 2 -0.71 -11.18 -11.62
CA ALA A 2 -0.23 -11.19 -10.23
C ALA A 2 -0.29 -9.81 -9.53
N THR A 3 -1.24 -8.96 -9.91
CA THR A 3 -1.49 -7.68 -9.24
C THR A 3 -2.94 -7.66 -8.79
N LEU A 4 -3.16 -7.34 -7.52
CA LEU A 4 -4.49 -7.19 -6.96
C LEU A 4 -5.01 -5.79 -7.30
N ASP A 5 -6.26 -5.70 -7.75
CA ASP A 5 -6.89 -4.39 -7.90
C ASP A 5 -7.10 -3.72 -6.51
N PRO A 6 -7.18 -2.38 -6.45
CA PRO A 6 -7.32 -1.64 -5.19
C PRO A 6 -8.52 -2.08 -4.35
N ALA A 7 -9.67 -2.33 -4.96
CA ALA A 7 -10.90 -2.71 -4.25
C ALA A 7 -10.77 -4.08 -3.60
N ARG A 8 -10.23 -5.04 -4.33
CA ARG A 8 -9.96 -6.37 -3.79
C ARG A 8 -8.89 -6.34 -2.71
N ALA A 9 -7.90 -5.45 -2.80
CA ALA A 9 -6.91 -5.24 -1.74
C ALA A 9 -7.55 -4.72 -0.45
N VAL A 10 -8.43 -3.73 -0.54
CA VAL A 10 -9.17 -3.19 0.61
C VAL A 10 -10.06 -4.27 1.23
N GLU A 11 -10.74 -5.09 0.43
CA GLU A 11 -11.55 -6.21 0.93
C GLU A 11 -10.72 -7.22 1.71
N LEU A 12 -9.55 -7.62 1.19
CA LEU A 12 -8.65 -8.54 1.90
C LEU A 12 -8.12 -7.95 3.20
N VAL A 13 -7.83 -6.65 3.24
CA VAL A 13 -7.43 -5.97 4.47
C VAL A 13 -8.56 -6.04 5.50
N GLY A 14 -9.80 -5.82 5.09
CA GLY A 14 -10.96 -5.96 5.98
C GLY A 14 -11.17 -7.40 6.49
N LEU A 15 -10.88 -8.41 5.68
CA LEU A 15 -11.02 -9.82 6.07
C LEU A 15 -9.90 -10.31 7.00
N LEU A 16 -8.67 -9.82 6.79
CA LEU A 16 -7.49 -10.28 7.53
C LEU A 16 -7.23 -9.46 8.80
N GLU A 17 -7.78 -8.26 8.89
CA GLU A 17 -7.53 -7.30 9.97
C GLU A 17 -6.03 -7.21 10.34
N PRO A 18 -5.13 -6.99 9.36
CA PRO A 18 -3.71 -6.98 9.62
C PRO A 18 -3.34 -5.72 10.41
N ARG A 19 -2.40 -5.82 11.34
CA ARG A 19 -1.96 -4.63 12.11
C ARG A 19 -1.30 -3.57 11.23
N ILE A 20 -0.57 -4.00 10.19
CA ILE A 20 0.15 -3.10 9.28
C ILE A 20 -0.13 -3.53 7.84
N VAL A 21 -0.44 -2.56 6.99
CA VAL A 21 -0.63 -2.73 5.55
C VAL A 21 0.40 -1.90 4.81
N ILE A 22 1.15 -2.53 3.91
CA ILE A 22 2.15 -1.87 3.07
C ILE A 22 1.76 -2.12 1.60
N PRO A 23 1.29 -1.10 0.87
CA PRO A 23 1.03 -1.22 -0.56
C PRO A 23 2.35 -1.39 -1.34
N MET A 24 2.47 -2.44 -2.17
CA MET A 24 3.75 -2.80 -2.82
C MET A 24 3.71 -2.94 -4.37
N HIS A 25 2.57 -2.89 -5.05
CA HIS A 25 2.49 -3.04 -6.52
C HIS A 25 1.58 -1.96 -7.13
N TYR A 26 2.09 -0.74 -7.25
CA TYR A 26 1.38 0.40 -7.79
C TYR A 26 2.28 1.22 -8.73
N ARG A 27 1.68 2.09 -9.54
CA ARG A 27 2.41 2.95 -10.47
C ARG A 27 3.17 4.03 -9.71
N HIS A 28 4.48 4.14 -9.94
CA HIS A 28 5.34 5.20 -9.41
C HIS A 28 6.40 5.60 -10.45
N ASP A 29 7.03 6.76 -10.26
CA ASP A 29 7.94 7.37 -11.25
C ASP A 29 9.19 6.53 -11.57
N GLY A 30 9.58 5.64 -10.66
CA GLY A 30 10.68 4.68 -10.86
C GLY A 30 10.35 3.49 -11.78
N LEU A 31 9.08 3.28 -12.15
CA LEU A 31 8.67 2.21 -13.06
C LEU A 31 8.51 2.74 -14.49
N ALA A 32 9.04 1.99 -15.47
CA ALA A 32 8.96 2.33 -16.89
C ALA A 32 8.47 1.18 -17.76
N GLY A 33 7.95 1.53 -18.94
CA GLY A 33 7.51 0.59 -19.96
C GLY A 33 6.13 0.00 -19.69
N LEU A 34 5.80 -1.05 -20.46
CA LEU A 34 4.46 -1.65 -20.51
C LEU A 34 3.93 -2.15 -19.16
N PHE A 35 4.82 -2.43 -18.20
CA PHE A 35 4.44 -2.81 -16.84
C PHE A 35 3.86 -1.64 -16.04
N ALA A 36 4.40 -0.42 -16.18
CA ALA A 36 3.90 0.75 -15.46
C ALA A 36 2.51 1.18 -15.93
N ASP A 37 2.18 0.93 -17.20
CA ASP A 37 0.89 1.28 -17.80
C ASP A 37 -0.25 0.32 -17.42
N GLN A 38 0.09 -0.85 -16.86
CA GLN A 38 -0.88 -1.82 -16.34
C GLN A 38 -1.18 -1.61 -14.85
N LEU A 39 -0.44 -0.72 -14.18
CA LEU A 39 -0.58 -0.46 -12.75
C LEU A 39 -1.39 0.79 -12.50
N GLU A 40 -2.21 0.73 -11.45
CA GLU A 40 -2.91 1.89 -10.92
C GLU A 40 -2.03 2.61 -9.90
N GLY A 41 -2.27 3.92 -9.73
CA GLY A 41 -1.63 4.70 -8.66
C GLY A 41 -2.13 4.28 -7.27
N VAL A 42 -1.27 4.46 -6.27
CA VAL A 42 -1.58 4.08 -4.87
C VAL A 42 -2.74 4.88 -4.29
N GLU A 43 -3.02 6.05 -4.86
CA GLU A 43 -4.07 6.97 -4.42
C GLU A 43 -5.46 6.32 -4.47
N LYS A 44 -5.69 5.41 -5.42
CA LYS A 44 -6.97 4.68 -5.52
C LYS A 44 -7.17 3.77 -4.30
N PHE A 45 -6.15 2.99 -3.95
CA PHE A 45 -6.17 2.15 -2.77
C PHE A 45 -6.35 2.98 -1.49
N LEU A 46 -5.60 4.08 -1.35
CA LEU A 46 -5.68 4.95 -0.18
C LEU A 46 -7.06 5.61 -0.03
N LYS A 47 -7.67 6.02 -1.13
CA LYS A 47 -9.01 6.59 -1.15
C LYS A 47 -10.07 5.58 -0.73
N GLU A 48 -10.00 4.36 -1.25
CA GLU A 48 -10.96 3.29 -0.91
C GLU A 48 -10.77 2.79 0.52
N PHE A 49 -9.54 2.77 1.02
CA PHE A 49 -9.24 2.46 2.41
C PHE A 49 -9.69 3.56 3.40
N GLY A 50 -9.86 4.80 2.92
CA GLY A 50 -10.24 5.95 3.75
C GLY A 50 -9.06 6.70 4.38
N ALA A 51 -7.85 6.54 3.85
CA ALA A 51 -6.63 7.23 4.30
C ALA A 51 -5.96 8.05 3.16
N PRO A 52 -6.63 9.07 2.61
CA PRO A 52 -6.21 9.72 1.36
C PRO A 52 -4.95 10.61 1.46
N ALA A 53 -4.43 10.88 2.66
CA ALA A 53 -3.30 11.78 2.90
C ALA A 53 -2.23 11.10 3.75
N LEU A 54 -1.62 10.04 3.19
CA LEU A 54 -0.48 9.36 3.80
C LEU A 54 0.83 9.85 3.20
N ASP A 55 1.68 10.44 4.03
CA ASP A 55 3.03 10.82 3.63
C ASP A 55 3.92 9.57 3.51
N PRO A 56 4.60 9.36 2.37
CA PRO A 56 5.54 8.25 2.21
C PRO A 56 6.72 8.33 3.19
N VAL A 57 7.16 7.18 3.70
CA VAL A 57 8.37 7.07 4.54
C VAL A 57 9.46 6.25 3.85
N GLU A 58 10.72 6.58 4.08
CA GLU A 58 11.86 5.85 3.49
C GLU A 58 12.14 4.51 4.19
N THR A 59 11.77 4.38 5.46
CA THR A 59 12.07 3.20 6.26
C THR A 59 10.99 2.97 7.30
N LEU A 60 10.48 1.74 7.36
CA LEU A 60 9.60 1.27 8.42
C LEU A 60 10.37 0.35 9.36
N LYS A 61 10.42 0.72 10.65
CA LYS A 61 10.99 -0.10 11.72
C LYS A 61 9.85 -0.81 12.45
N ILE A 62 9.90 -2.14 12.52
CA ILE A 62 8.88 -2.96 13.17
C ILE A 62 9.48 -3.68 14.37
N SER A 63 8.82 -3.58 15.52
CA SER A 63 9.10 -4.40 16.70
C SER A 63 7.80 -4.97 17.23
N LYS A 64 7.86 -6.12 17.92
CA LYS A 64 6.66 -6.77 18.46
C LYS A 64 5.89 -5.87 19.44
N THR A 65 6.60 -5.03 20.20
CA THR A 65 6.02 -4.09 21.16
C THR A 65 5.52 -2.81 20.52
N GLY A 66 5.92 -2.49 19.30
CA GLY A 66 5.53 -1.29 18.56
C GLY A 66 4.43 -1.52 17.52
N LEU A 67 3.77 -2.69 17.52
CA LEU A 67 2.66 -2.95 16.62
C LEU A 67 1.43 -2.14 17.05
N PRO A 68 0.71 -1.52 16.11
CA PRO A 68 -0.48 -0.75 16.43
C PRO A 68 -1.63 -1.64 16.90
N GLU A 69 -2.56 -1.05 17.65
CA GLU A 69 -3.78 -1.72 18.11
C GLU A 69 -4.84 -1.83 17.00
N GLU A 70 -4.85 -0.86 16.09
CA GLU A 70 -5.72 -0.83 14.91
C GLU A 70 -4.88 -0.99 13.63
N THR A 71 -5.53 -1.45 12.55
CA THR A 71 -4.92 -1.55 11.21
C THR A 71 -4.37 -0.20 10.77
N GLN A 72 -3.07 -0.12 10.51
CA GLN A 72 -2.43 1.08 9.97
C GLN A 72 -1.86 0.81 8.58
N VAL A 73 -2.12 1.72 7.65
CA VAL A 73 -1.46 1.73 6.35
C VAL A 73 -0.19 2.54 6.46
N VAL A 74 0.92 1.98 5.99
CA VAL A 74 2.21 2.66 5.88
C VAL A 74 2.61 2.70 4.41
N LEU A 75 2.74 3.91 3.87
CA LEU A 75 3.24 4.10 2.51
C LEU A 75 4.77 4.19 2.55
N LEU A 76 5.45 3.28 1.85
CA LEU A 76 6.89 3.34 1.67
C LEU A 76 7.25 4.05 0.37
N ASN A 77 8.33 4.82 0.40
CA ASN A 77 8.95 5.32 -0.82
C ASN A 77 9.49 4.12 -1.62
N PRO A 78 9.10 3.98 -2.90
CA PRO A 78 9.66 2.93 -3.75
C PRO A 78 11.14 3.22 -4.02
N THR A 79 11.98 2.21 -3.78
CA THR A 79 13.41 2.29 -4.06
C THR A 79 13.66 2.03 -5.55
N ASN A 80 14.43 2.90 -6.20
CA ASN A 80 14.95 2.70 -7.56
C ASN A 80 16.05 1.63 -7.61
#